data_AF-A0A0Q6GN66-F1
#
_entry.id   AF-A0A0Q6GN66-F1
#
_cell.length_a   1.000
_cell.length_b   1.000
_cell.length_c   1.000
_cell.angle_alpha   90.00
_cell.angle_beta   90.00
_cell.angle_gamma   90.00
#
_symmetry.space_group_name_H-M   'P 1'
#
loop_
_entity.id
_entity.type
_entity.pdbx_description
1 polymer ?
#
loop_
_entity_poly.entity_id
_entity_poly.type
_entity_poly.pdbx_seq_one_letter_code
_entity_poly.pdbx_strand_id
1 'polypeptide(L)'
;MEKFVYASVIVFAVICFAVAVVFPKFWLSGWGVATLITFLFVAVSLVCSWRGKTKPRAPLFGIACGSVVALGLVTMLFTNAVVGGLVGSGLLYAVAKSRFFL
;
A
#
# COMPACT_ATOMS: atom_id res chain seq x y z
N MET A 1 7.83 11.90 17.72
CA MET A 1 7.57 12.10 16.28
C MET A 1 6.78 10.96 15.64
N GLU A 2 6.91 9.71 16.08
CA GLU A 2 6.09 8.58 15.58
C GLU A 2 4.57 8.80 15.72
N LYS A 3 4.14 9.48 16.79
CA LYS A 3 2.74 9.87 17.02
C LYS A 3 2.13 10.66 15.85
N PHE A 4 2.92 11.46 15.13
CA PHE A 4 2.45 12.24 13.98
C PHE A 4 2.22 11.36 12.74
N VAL A 5 3.03 10.31 12.55
CA VAL A 5 2.85 9.33 11.47
C VAL A 5 1.62 8.47 11.72
N TYR A 6 1.44 7.97 12.94
CA TYR A 6 0.21 7.26 13.30
C TYR A 6 -1.02 8.16 13.15
N ALA A 7 -0.95 9.42 13.60
CA ALA A 7 -2.04 10.36 13.42
C ALA A 7 -2.37 10.61 11.94
N SER A 8 -1.37 10.77 11.07
CA SER A 8 -1.61 10.98 9.63
C SER A 8 -2.16 9.74 8.93
N VAL A 9 -1.71 8.53 9.29
CA VAL A 9 -2.29 7.27 8.77
C VAL A 9 -3.72 7.09 9.28
N ILE A 10 -4.00 7.39 10.55
CA ILE A 10 -5.34 7.32 11.12
C ILE A 10 -6.27 8.32 10.42
N VAL A 11 -5.83 9.57 10.23
CA VAL A 11 -6.60 10.58 9.49
C VAL A 11 -6.88 10.11 8.07
N PHE A 12 -5.88 9.53 7.38
CA PHE A 12 -6.06 8.98 6.04
C PHE A 12 -7.05 7.82 6.01
N ALA A 13 -6.99 6.91 6.99
CA ALA A 13 -7.91 5.80 7.13
C ALA A 13 -9.35 6.28 7.42
N VAL A 14 -9.50 7.28 8.29
CA VAL A 14 -10.80 7.91 8.60
C VAL A 14 -11.39 8.61 7.39
N ILE A 15 -10.57 9.32 6.59
CA ILE A 15 -11.01 9.94 5.34
C ILE A 15 -11.44 8.87 4.33
N CYS A 16 -10.65 7.81 4.15
CA CYS A 16 -11.03 6.68 3.28
C CYS A 16 -12.36 6.05 3.72
N PHE A 17 -12.55 5.87 5.02
CA PHE A 17 -13.79 5.33 5.57
C PHE A 17 -14.99 6.29 5.37
N ALA A 18 -14.80 7.59 5.58
CA ALA A 18 -15.83 8.59 5.29
C ALA A 18 -16.21 8.59 3.80
N VAL A 19 -15.24 8.49 2.89
CA VAL A 19 -15.47 8.38 1.45
C VAL A 19 -16.16 7.04 1.09
N ALA A 20 -15.85 5.96 1.80
CA ALA A 20 -16.55 4.67 1.71
C ALA A 20 -18.04 4.80 2.02
N VAL A 21 -18.38 5.50 3.09
CA VAL A 21 -19.76 5.68 3.56
C VAL A 21 -20.54 6.66 2.68
N VAL A 22 -19.92 7.74 2.20
CA VAL A 22 -20.60 8.79 1.43
C VAL A 22 -20.85 8.37 -0.03
N PHE A 23 -19.97 7.56 -0.62
CA PHE A 23 -20.06 7.18 -2.04
C PHE A 23 -20.26 5.67 -2.27
N PRO A 24 -21.25 5.01 -1.66
CA PRO A 24 -21.40 3.55 -1.72
C PRO A 24 -21.57 3.03 -3.16
N LYS A 25 -22.24 3.80 -4.02
CA LYS A 25 -22.41 3.47 -5.45
C LYS A 25 -21.09 3.47 -6.23
N PHE A 26 -20.11 4.28 -5.81
CA PHE A 26 -18.78 4.29 -6.40
C PHE A 26 -17.98 3.05 -5.98
N TRP A 27 -18.06 2.64 -4.71
CA TRP A 27 -17.35 1.46 -4.21
C TRP A 27 -17.91 0.15 -4.75
N LEU A 28 -19.22 0.11 -5.03
CA LEU A 28 -19.87 -1.01 -5.71
C LEU A 28 -19.62 -1.03 -7.23
N SER A 29 -19.06 0.05 -7.79
CA SER A 29 -18.68 0.08 -9.21
C SER A 29 -17.43 -0.77 -9.45
N GLY A 30 -17.21 -1.18 -10.70
CA GLY A 30 -15.99 -1.92 -11.09
C GLY A 30 -14.69 -1.17 -10.82
N TRP A 31 -14.74 0.14 -10.57
CA TRP A 31 -13.59 0.98 -10.26
C TRP A 31 -13.25 1.02 -8.77
N GLY A 32 -14.20 0.74 -7.87
CA GLY A 32 -14.04 0.93 -6.43
C GLY A 32 -12.90 0.12 -5.83
N VAL A 33 -12.73 -1.12 -6.28
CA VAL A 33 -11.65 -2.00 -5.83
C VAL A 33 -10.28 -1.51 -6.30
N ALA A 34 -10.19 -1.03 -7.55
CA ALA A 34 -8.94 -0.49 -8.10
C ALA A 34 -8.50 0.79 -7.39
N THR A 35 -9.45 1.69 -7.07
CA THR A 35 -9.15 2.88 -6.25
C THR A 35 -8.72 2.50 -4.84
N LEU A 36 -9.34 1.50 -4.21
CA LEU A 36 -8.92 1.02 -2.88
C LEU A 36 -7.46 0.54 -2.89
N ILE A 37 -7.10 -0.27 -3.88
CA ILE A 37 -5.73 -0.78 -4.05
C ILE A 37 -4.75 0.39 -4.25
N THR A 38 -5.13 1.39 -5.03
CA THR A 38 -4.30 2.58 -5.28
C THR A 38 -4.11 3.42 -4.01
N PHE A 39 -5.15 3.57 -3.19
CA PHE A 39 -5.06 4.24 -1.89
C PHE A 39 -4.13 3.49 -0.93
N LEU A 40 -4.24 2.16 -0.86
CA LEU A 40 -3.34 1.31 -0.08
C LEU A 40 -1.89 1.44 -0.56
N PHE A 41 -1.66 1.42 -1.88
CA PHE A 41 -0.35 1.65 -2.49
C PHE A 41 0.26 2.97 -2.01
N VAL A 42 -0.48 4.08 -2.09
CA VAL A 42 -0.02 5.41 -1.70
C VAL A 42 0.25 5.48 -0.20
N ALA A 43 -0.66 4.93 0.63
CA ALA A 43 -0.52 4.93 2.08
C ALA A 43 0.74 4.16 2.53
N VAL A 44 0.92 2.93 2.03
CA VAL A 44 2.09 2.10 2.34
C VAL A 44 3.37 2.76 1.83
N SER A 45 3.33 3.35 0.63
CA SER A 45 4.47 4.06 0.07
C SER A 45 4.89 5.25 0.91
N LEU A 46 3.94 6.06 1.38
CA LEU A 46 4.20 7.20 2.25
C LEU A 46 4.77 6.77 3.60
N VAL A 47 4.16 5.77 4.26
CA VAL A 47 4.61 5.28 5.57
C VAL A 47 6.03 4.71 5.50
N CYS A 48 6.31 3.87 4.49
CA CYS A 48 7.65 3.28 4.30
C CYS A 48 8.68 4.32 3.89
N SER A 49 8.33 5.29 3.04
CA SER A 49 9.24 6.41 2.67
C SER A 49 9.56 7.29 3.87
N TRP A 50 8.58 7.56 4.73
CA TRP A 50 8.77 8.44 5.88
C TRP A 50 9.59 7.79 6.99
N ARG A 51 9.41 6.48 7.22
CA ARG A 51 10.27 5.71 8.14
C ARG A 51 11.73 5.68 7.68
N GLY A 52 11.96 5.74 6.36
CA GLY A 52 13.29 5.79 5.78
C GLY A 52 13.89 7.20 5.67
N LYS A 53 13.25 8.28 6.15
CA LYS A 53 13.58 9.69 5.84
C LYS A 53 15.07 10.07 5.93
N THR A 54 15.87 9.37 6.73
CA THR A 54 17.32 9.57 6.85
C THR A 54 18.15 9.01 5.68
N LYS A 55 17.54 8.22 4.78
CA LYS A 55 18.20 7.57 3.65
C LYS A 55 17.73 8.18 2.31
N PRO A 56 18.65 8.47 1.36
CA PRO A 56 18.30 9.06 0.07
C PRO A 56 17.39 8.16 -0.79
N ARG A 57 17.41 6.84 -0.56
CA ARG A 57 16.56 5.86 -1.28
C ARG A 57 15.23 5.55 -0.59
N ALA A 58 14.88 6.27 0.47
CA ALA A 58 13.62 6.09 1.18
C ALA A 58 12.35 6.17 0.31
N PRO A 59 12.20 7.14 -0.62
CA PRO A 59 11.03 7.19 -1.49
C PRO A 59 10.90 5.96 -2.39
N LEU A 60 12.03 5.47 -2.92
CA LEU A 60 12.06 4.26 -3.75
C LEU A 60 11.68 3.00 -2.95
N PHE A 61 12.14 2.90 -1.70
CA PHE A 61 11.75 1.82 -0.80
C PHE A 61 10.25 1.83 -0.50
N GLY A 62 9.68 3.02 -0.29
CA GLY A 62 8.24 3.17 -0.10
C GLY A 62 7.46 2.71 -1.32
N ILE A 63 7.81 3.19 -2.51
CA ILE A 63 7.17 2.78 -3.77
C ILE A 63 7.30 1.28 -3.99
N ALA A 64 8.44 0.68 -3.66
CA ALA A 64 8.65 -0.77 -3.77
C ALA A 64 7.72 -1.55 -2.84
N CYS A 65 7.67 -1.20 -1.54
CA CYS A 65 6.75 -1.80 -0.58
C CYS A 65 5.27 -1.60 -0.95
N GLY A 66 4.90 -0.40 -1.39
CA GLY A 66 3.55 -0.12 -1.89
C GLY A 66 3.21 -1.00 -3.08
N SER A 67 4.14 -1.15 -4.03
CA SER A 67 3.97 -1.98 -5.23
C SER A 67 3.74 -3.44 -4.88
N VAL A 68 4.44 -3.97 -3.86
CA VAL A 68 4.24 -5.35 -3.38
C VAL A 68 2.81 -5.55 -2.89
N VAL A 69 2.29 -4.62 -2.10
CA VAL A 69 0.93 -4.68 -1.58
C VAL A 69 -0.09 -4.56 -2.71
N ALA A 70 0.13 -3.63 -3.64
CA ALA A 70 -0.76 -3.40 -4.76
C ALA A 70 -0.82 -4.61 -5.71
N LEU A 71 0.33 -5.12 -6.14
CA LEU A 71 0.42 -6.29 -7.01
C LEU A 71 -0.11 -7.56 -6.33
N GLY A 72 0.16 -7.74 -5.03
CA GLY A 72 -0.40 -8.85 -4.25
C GLY A 72 -1.93 -8.81 -4.23
N LEU A 73 -2.52 -7.64 -3.94
CA LEU A 73 -3.97 -7.46 -3.93
C LEU A 73 -4.60 -7.62 -5.32
N VAL A 74 -3.99 -7.04 -6.37
CA VAL A 74 -4.48 -7.21 -7.75
C VAL A 74 -4.43 -8.67 -8.16
N THR A 75 -3.32 -9.37 -7.89
CA THR A 75 -3.21 -10.79 -8.24
C THR A 75 -4.20 -11.66 -7.46
N MET A 76 -4.43 -11.38 -6.17
CA MET A 76 -5.51 -12.04 -5.42
C MET A 76 -6.89 -11.80 -6.04
N LEU A 77 -7.16 -10.59 -6.52
CA LEU A 77 -8.44 -10.21 -7.11
C LEU A 77 -8.72 -10.93 -8.44
N PHE A 78 -7.69 -11.14 -9.27
CA PHE A 78 -7.83 -11.72 -10.61
C PHE A 78 -7.56 -13.22 -10.70
N THR A 79 -6.91 -13.83 -9.70
CA THR A 79 -6.60 -15.27 -9.72
C THR A 79 -7.16 -16.01 -8.53
N ASN A 80 -6.48 -15.97 -7.39
CA ASN A 80 -6.89 -16.60 -6.15
C ASN A 80 -6.03 -16.09 -4.99
N ALA A 81 -6.55 -16.19 -3.77
CA ALA A 81 -5.84 -15.76 -2.56
C ALA A 81 -4.47 -16.44 -2.40
N VAL A 82 -4.35 -17.72 -2.77
CA VAL A 82 -3.09 -18.49 -2.68
C VAL A 82 -2.03 -17.95 -3.65
N VAL A 83 -2.43 -17.66 -4.90
CA VAL A 83 -1.51 -17.15 -5.93
C VAL A 83 -1.05 -15.75 -5.60
N GLY A 84 -1.97 -14.86 -5.18
CA GLY A 84 -1.59 -13.51 -4.76
C GLY A 84 -0.75 -13.50 -3.48
N GLY A 85 -0.95 -14.47 -2.58
CA GLY A 85 -0.08 -14.69 -1.42
C GLY A 85 1.36 -15.07 -1.81
N LEU A 86 1.52 -15.98 -2.78
CA LEU A 86 2.83 -16.35 -3.33
C LEU A 86 3.52 -15.18 -4.05
N VAL A 87 2.77 -14.43 -4.85
CA VAL A 87 3.30 -13.24 -5.54
C VAL A 87 3.72 -12.17 -4.54
N GLY A 88 2.88 -11.88 -3.54
CA GLY A 88 3.19 -10.92 -2.47
C GLY A 88 4.41 -11.32 -1.66
N SER A 89 4.54 -12.59 -1.28
CA SER A 89 5.71 -13.09 -0.54
C SER A 89 6.99 -13.10 -1.38
N GLY A 90 6.91 -13.46 -2.67
CA GLY A 90 8.04 -13.35 -3.60
C GLY A 90 8.52 -11.91 -3.81
N LEU A 91 7.59 -10.97 -3.94
CA LEU A 91 7.88 -9.53 -4.04
C LEU A 91 8.45 -8.99 -2.72
N LEU A 92 7.92 -9.39 -1.56
CA LEU A 92 8.49 -9.04 -0.25
C LEU A 92 9.93 -9.54 -0.13
N TYR A 93 10.21 -10.78 -0.56
CA TYR A 93 11.56 -11.33 -0.58
C TYR A 93 12.48 -10.53 -1.51
N ALA A 94 12.02 -10.16 -2.70
CA ALA A 94 12.78 -9.33 -3.64
C ALA A 94 13.09 -7.95 -3.04
N VAL A 95 12.12 -7.30 -2.38
CA VAL A 95 12.30 -6.02 -1.71
C VAL A 95 13.25 -6.13 -0.50
N ALA A 96 13.14 -7.19 0.30
CA ALA A 96 14.03 -7.47 1.42
C ALA A 96 15.48 -7.73 0.96
N LYS A 97 15.65 -8.40 -0.19
CA LYS A 97 16.96 -8.69 -0.78
C LYS A 97 17.56 -7.50 -1.52
N SER A 98 16.72 -6.64 -2.08
CA SER A 98 17.19 -5.44 -2.76
C SER A 98 17.87 -4.48 -1.79
N ARG A 99 19.08 -4.03 -2.16
CA ARG A 99 19.97 -3.23 -1.33
C ARG A 99 19.49 -1.77 -1.13
N PHE A 100 18.19 -1.54 -0.93
CA PHE A 100 17.68 -0.21 -0.59
C PHE A 100 18.24 0.32 0.75
N PHE A 101 18.75 -0.57 1.60
CA PHE A 101 19.30 -0.26 2.92
C PHE A 101 20.82 -0.03 2.97
N LEU A 102 21.56 -0.33 1.89
CA LEU A 102 22.99 -0.09 1.70
C LEU A 102 23.21 1.15 0.83
#